data_AF-A0A265Q7K3-F1
#
_entry.id   AF-A0A265Q7K3-F1
#
_cell.length_a   1.000
_cell.length_b   1.000
_cell.length_c   1.000
_cell.angle_alpha   90.00
_cell.angle_beta   90.00
_cell.angle_gamma   90.00
#
_symmetry.space_group_name_H-M   'P 1'
#
loop_
_entity.id
_entity.type
_entity.pdbx_description
1 polymer ?
#
loop_
_entity_poly.entity_id
_entity_poly.type
_entity_poly.pdbx_seq_one_letter_code
_entity_poly.pdbx_strand_id
1 'polypeptide(L)' 'MPAAEGTCPECATKHEPEFPHNQQSLFYQYKFYNEHGRWPTWKDAMEHCSEEMKKLWTNELQSRGIEI' A
#
# COMPACT_ATOMS: atom_id res chain seq x y z
N MET A 1 8.12 11.94 -9.87
CA MET A 1 8.68 11.03 -10.89
C MET A 1 7.59 10.04 -11.25
N PRO A 2 7.29 9.81 -12.54
CA PRO A 2 6.33 8.78 -12.91
C PRO A 2 6.89 7.39 -12.58
N ALA A 3 6.01 6.44 -12.27
CA ALA A 3 6.38 5.03 -12.16
C ALA A 3 6.88 4.52 -13.52
N ALA A 4 7.82 3.57 -13.52
CA ALA A 4 8.29 2.95 -14.74
C ALA A 4 7.16 2.15 -15.41
N GLU A 5 7.18 2.07 -16.74
CA GLU A 5 6.20 1.29 -17.49
C GLU A 5 6.21 -0.20 -17.05
N GLY A 6 5.03 -0.79 -16.90
CA GLY A 6 4.87 -2.16 -16.42
C GLY A 6 5.10 -2.36 -14.93
N THR A 7 5.17 -1.28 -14.14
CA THR A 7 5.15 -1.34 -12.66
C THR A 7 3.84 -0.76 -12.13
N CYS A 8 3.53 -1.02 -10.86
CA CYS A 8 2.39 -0.40 -10.21
C CYS A 8 2.52 1.14 -10.24
N PRO A 9 1.50 1.88 -10.70
CA PRO A 9 1.52 3.34 -10.74
C PRO A 9 1.71 3.99 -9.37
N GLU A 10 1.25 3.32 -8.30
CA GLU A 10 1.32 3.81 -6.92
C GLU A 10 2.65 3.49 -6.23
N CYS A 11 3.23 2.33 -6.52
CA CYS A 11 4.41 1.83 -5.81
C CYS A 11 5.72 1.95 -6.61
N ALA A 12 5.65 2.15 -7.93
CA ALA A 12 6.78 2.06 -8.87
C ALA A 12 7.60 0.77 -8.77
N THR A 13 6.96 -0.33 -8.34
CA THR A 13 7.54 -1.67 -8.30
C THR A 13 6.55 -2.68 -8.87
N LYS A 14 7.04 -3.87 -9.21
CA LYS A 14 6.19 -4.99 -9.66
C LYS A 14 5.57 -5.70 -8.47
N HIS A 15 4.25 -5.82 -8.48
CA HIS A 15 3.48 -6.69 -7.61
C HIS A 15 2.15 -7.00 -8.29
N GLU A 16 1.49 -8.07 -7.85
CA GLU A 16 0.16 -8.40 -8.37
C GLU A 16 -0.88 -7.34 -7.92
N PRO A 17 -1.89 -7.03 -8.75
CA PRO A 17 -2.90 -6.01 -8.43
C PRO A 17 -3.77 -6.33 -7.21
N GLU A 18 -3.81 -7.60 -6.81
CA GLU A 18 -4.57 -8.06 -5.63
C GLU A 18 -3.82 -7.83 -4.31
N PHE A 19 -2.50 -7.65 -4.34
CA PHE A 19 -1.69 -7.39 -3.16
C PHE A 19 -1.74 -5.91 -2.78
N PRO A 20 -1.69 -5.58 -1.47
CA PRO A 20 -1.70 -4.20 -1.04
C PRO A 20 -0.47 -3.45 -1.53
N HIS A 21 -0.59 -2.13 -1.54
CA HIS A 21 0.58 -1.27 -1.61
C HIS A 21 1.47 -1.49 -0.39
N ASN A 22 2.76 -1.20 -0.52
CA ASN A 22 3.65 -1.21 0.62
C ASN A 22 3.59 0.15 1.32
N GLN A 23 2.88 0.23 2.45
CA GLN A 23 2.75 1.45 3.25
C GLN A 23 4.10 2.06 3.64
N GLN A 24 5.15 1.23 3.76
CA GLN A 24 6.50 1.64 4.13
C GLN A 24 7.39 2.03 2.93
N SER A 25 6.90 1.84 1.70
CA SER A 25 7.62 2.30 0.52
C SER A 25 7.64 3.82 0.47
N LEU A 26 8.84 4.41 0.43
CA LEU A 26 9.00 5.87 0.30
C LEU A 26 8.28 6.40 -0.94
N PHE A 27 8.34 5.66 -2.07
CA PHE A 27 7.67 6.10 -3.29
C PHE A 27 6.16 6.23 -3.08
N TYR A 28 5.54 5.19 -2.49
CA TYR A 28 4.11 5.18 -2.20
C TYR A 28 3.75 6.27 -1.17
N GLN A 29 4.53 6.40 -0.08
CA GLN A 29 4.30 7.40 0.96
C GLN A 29 4.27 8.82 0.41
N TYR A 30 5.28 9.20 -0.38
CA TYR A 30 5.36 10.55 -0.94
C TYR A 30 4.33 10.78 -2.05
N LYS A 31 4.01 9.76 -2.86
CA LYS A 31 2.95 9.88 -3.86
C LYS A 31 1.60 10.11 -3.18
N PHE A 32 1.24 9.26 -2.21
CA PHE A 32 0.02 9.40 -1.43
C PHE A 32 -0.04 10.74 -0.70
N TYR A 33 1.06 11.18 -0.09
CA TYR A 33 1.12 12.48 0.59
C TYR A 33 0.85 13.65 -0.37
N ASN A 34 1.42 13.62 -1.57
CA ASN A 34 1.19 14.68 -2.56
C ASN A 34 -0.27 14.74 -3.03
N GLU A 35 -0.98 13.60 -3.02
CA GLU A 35 -2.38 13.51 -3.46
C GLU A 35 -3.37 13.81 -2.32
N HIS A 36 -3.05 13.42 -1.08
CA HIS A 36 -3.99 13.45 0.05
C HIS A 36 -3.60 14.41 1.19
N GLY A 37 -2.38 14.94 1.20
CA GLY A 37 -1.89 15.86 2.23
C GLY A 37 -1.60 15.22 3.60
N ARG A 38 -1.54 13.88 3.67
CA ARG A 38 -1.21 13.09 4.89
C ARG A 38 -0.43 11.84 4.54
N TRP A 39 0.26 11.25 5.51
CA TRP A 39 0.92 9.96 5.31
C TRP A 39 -0.10 8.81 5.25
N PRO A 40 0.14 7.77 4.43
CA PRO A 40 -0.75 6.62 4.32
C PRO A 40 -0.65 5.72 5.56
N THR A 41 -1.77 5.08 5.88
CA THR A 41 -1.91 3.98 6.84
C THR A 41 -1.86 2.64 6.11
N TRP A 42 -1.78 1.51 6.84
CA TRP A 42 -1.90 0.20 6.18
C TRP A 42 -3.32 -0.02 5.67
N LYS A 43 -4.32 0.62 6.27
CA LYS A 43 -5.69 0.65 5.75
C LYS A 43 -5.76 1.28 4.36
N ASP A 44 -5.08 2.42 4.14
CA ASP A 44 -5.03 3.07 2.82
C ASP A 44 -4.32 2.18 1.78
N ALA A 45 -3.23 1.54 2.20
CA ALA A 45 -2.46 0.64 1.35
C ALA A 45 -3.25 -0.60 0.89
N MET A 46 -4.26 -1.01 1.67
CA MET A 46 -5.15 -2.13 1.38
C MET A 46 -6.49 -1.71 0.77
N GLU A 47 -6.73 -0.43 0.45
CA GLU A 47 -8.07 0.06 0.09
C GLU A 47 -8.65 -0.69 -1.13
N HIS A 48 -7.82 -0.95 -2.14
CA HIS A 48 -8.19 -1.67 -3.36
C HIS A 48 -8.24 -3.20 -3.21
N CYS A 49 -7.81 -3.74 -2.07
CA CYS A 49 -7.76 -5.19 -1.86
C CYS A 49 -9.16 -5.79 -1.67
N SER A 50 -9.27 -7.10 -1.94
CA SER A 50 -10.45 -7.87 -1.57
C SER A 50 -10.60 -7.93 -0.04
N GLU A 51 -11.82 -8.20 0.45
CA GLU A 51 -12.06 -8.35 1.89
C GLU A 51 -11.25 -9.51 2.50
N GLU A 52 -11.02 -10.58 1.73
CA GLU A 52 -10.17 -11.69 2.13
C GLU A 52 -8.71 -11.23 2.32
N MET A 53 -8.17 -10.49 1.35
CA MET A 53 -6.80 -9.98 1.40
C MET A 53 -6.62 -8.95 2.52
N LYS A 54 -7.59 -8.04 2.71
CA LYS A 54 -7.61 -7.09 3.83
C LYS A 54 -7.54 -7.82 5.17
N LYS A 55 -8.37 -8.87 5.33
CA LYS A 55 -8.40 -9.69 6.56
C LYS A 55 -7.07 -10.41 6.78
N LEU A 56 -6.50 -11.02 5.74
CA LEU A 56 -5.21 -11.71 5.80
C LEU A 56 -4.10 -10.77 6.29
N TRP A 57 -3.94 -9.63 5.62
CA TRP A 57 -2.89 -8.66 5.96
C TRP A 57 -3.12 -7.98 7.30
N THR A 58 -4.37 -7.66 7.64
CA THR A 58 -4.71 -7.09 8.94
C THR A 58 -4.27 -8.03 10.07
N ASN A 59 -4.59 -9.32 9.97
CA ASN A 59 -4.20 -10.31 10.98
C ASN A 59 -2.66 -10.44 11.08
N GLU A 60 -1.96 -10.45 9.95
CA GLU A 60 -0.51 -10.60 9.92
C GLU A 60 0.22 -9.36 10.45
N LEU A 61 -0.27 -8.16 10.16
CA LEU A 61 0.30 -6.91 10.68
C LEU A 61 0.07 -6.80 12.20
N GLN A 62 -1.14 -7.13 12.66
CA GLN A 62 -1.46 -7.12 14.09
C GLN A 62 -0.69 -8.18 14.88
N SER A 63 -0.45 -9.37 14.32
CA SER A 63 0.36 -10.41 14.98
C SER A 63 1.81 -9.96 15.20
N ARG A 64 2.28 -9.00 14.40
CA ARG A 64 3.60 -8.35 14.50
C ARG A 64 3.58 -7.07 15.34
N GLY A 65 2.44 -6.69 15.91
CA GLY A 65 2.28 -5.48 16.71
C GLY A 65 2.27 -4.19 15.88
N ILE A 66 1.95 -4.27 14.58
CA ILE A 66 1.88 -3.12 13.68
C ILE A 66 0.46 -2.55 13.70
N GLU A 67 0.36 -1.24 13.90
CA GLU A 67 -0.91 -0.49 13.79
C GLU A 67 -1.34 -0.34 12.33
N ILE A 68 -2.65 -0.43 12.08
CA ILE A 68 -3.23 -0.46 10.74
C ILE A 68 -3.76 0.89 10.30
#